data_AF-V5SIY7-F1
#
_entry.id   AF-V5SIY7-F1
#
_cell.length_a   1.000
_cell.length_b   1.000
_cell.length_c   1.000
_cell.angle_alpha   90.00
_cell.angle_beta   90.00
_cell.angle_gamma   90.00
#
_symmetry.space_group_name_H-M   'P 1'
#
loop_
_entity.id
_entity.type
_entity.pdbx_description
1 polymer ?
#
loop_
_entity_poly.entity_id
_entity_poly.type
_entity_poly.pdbx_seq_one_letter_code
_entity_poly.pdbx_strand_id
1 'polypeptide(L)'
;MSYRGDDLDLRTPQAAPSDLALPHGGEMFAPPSRSRSGANARSGPIWVDQTALDCCNHAFEVASAHRALEVRLEHLIYALTRVPEAADAFEARGIRAVALRREAATVIATEIPADPGSGKTLPSRTDALEEVLRLASGIAYRRQAPVNVTDIIRALFDSDAEFTSLKRLLGRLQQAQPVHAGFDDGIVRERFRPAPSPQPAQASPQPQRTHELASSGTAETHTQSSRIDALEQSIRNLTNELADERKTISGVLHDLQRELMAQREDTTARPGGLTQDKIQSVIGDRLQSLEQAFLSARTPPNGEYQERIQERLATIERTLTAEIVQTRTAIEALASRPGPDLAPLAQRIAVIEDAVLSRETDHRLKALEIAVEDERERAKAADEALLDALARQPDTDLDALIERIEASRSATAEDLAQARERISALESALGEHATRSETADGQTAEDLGSVSDSLSAVRDTLALEFLNTQDGVGKLTETFSNELSELHIGLAKVNGNQHTIATALDAQAQDAANAFGILATRIDSLEKATAKPVEMLDALSGTVERMHRVTVERYYRRNRFWYWLFGTDDWLAASWPSQSARIAEELRSIRR
;
A
#
# COMPACT_ATOMS: atom_id res chain seq x y z
N MET A 1 21.14 12.21 -19.32
CA MET A 1 20.48 10.90 -19.40
C MET A 1 19.42 10.96 -20.50
N SER A 2 19.06 9.85 -21.13
CA SER A 2 17.95 9.79 -22.10
C SER A 2 16.72 9.14 -21.48
N TYR A 3 15.55 9.36 -22.07
CA TYR A 3 14.34 8.63 -21.69
C TYR A 3 14.51 7.13 -21.96
N ARG A 4 13.94 6.28 -21.10
CA ARG A 4 14.06 4.81 -21.18
C ARG A 4 13.01 4.13 -22.06
N GLY A 5 11.92 4.81 -22.40
CA GLY A 5 10.95 4.34 -23.39
C GLY A 5 11.40 4.72 -24.81
N ASP A 6 11.08 3.87 -25.79
CA ASP A 6 11.48 4.08 -27.19
C ASP A 6 10.52 5.01 -27.98
N ASP A 7 9.51 5.56 -27.31
CA ASP A 7 8.34 6.19 -27.92
C ASP A 7 8.19 7.70 -27.64
N LEU A 8 8.99 8.26 -26.75
CA LEU A 8 9.14 9.71 -26.52
C LEU A 8 10.59 10.15 -26.74
N ASP A 9 10.78 11.17 -27.58
CA ASP A 9 12.06 11.86 -27.72
C ASP A 9 12.15 13.01 -26.70
N LEU A 10 12.54 12.70 -25.45
CA LEU A 10 12.79 13.69 -24.40
C LEU A 10 14.28 14.06 -24.36
N ARG A 11 14.58 15.36 -24.49
CA ARG A 11 15.95 15.89 -24.51
C ARG A 11 16.19 16.86 -23.37
N THR A 12 17.33 16.73 -22.70
CA THR A 12 17.80 17.73 -21.74
C THR A 12 18.79 18.67 -22.42
N PRO A 13 18.76 19.98 -22.12
CA PRO A 13 19.80 20.90 -22.59
C PRO A 13 21.12 20.51 -21.93
N GLN A 14 22.02 19.85 -22.67
CA GLN A 14 23.37 19.56 -22.20
C GLN A 14 24.18 20.85 -22.13
N ALA A 15 24.73 21.17 -20.96
CA ALA A 15 25.85 22.10 -20.84
C ALA A 15 27.11 21.39 -21.37
N ALA A 16 27.46 21.58 -22.64
CA ALA A 16 28.75 21.13 -23.16
C ALA A 16 29.86 22.07 -22.64
N PRO A 17 30.96 21.56 -22.06
CA PRO A 17 32.19 22.31 -21.96
C PRO A 17 32.92 22.18 -23.30
N SER A 18 33.20 23.31 -23.95
CA SER A 18 33.85 23.43 -25.27
C SER A 18 32.90 23.34 -26.46
N ASP A 19 32.29 24.48 -26.82
CA ASP A 19 32.42 24.93 -28.20
C ASP A 19 32.31 26.46 -28.28
N LEU A 20 33.35 27.09 -28.82
CA LEU A 20 33.47 28.51 -29.11
C LEU A 20 32.71 28.86 -30.40
N ALA A 21 31.53 28.30 -30.58
CA ALA A 21 30.60 28.67 -31.64
C ALA A 21 29.37 29.28 -30.97
N LEU A 22 29.26 30.61 -31.02
CA LEU A 22 28.06 31.36 -30.68
C LEU A 22 26.84 30.67 -31.33
N PRO A 23 25.95 30.01 -30.55
CA PRO A 23 24.73 29.50 -31.10
C PRO A 23 23.85 30.70 -31.38
N HIS A 24 23.39 30.83 -32.62
CA HIS A 24 22.44 31.86 -33.02
C HIS A 24 21.22 31.76 -32.10
N GLY A 25 21.08 32.75 -31.20
CA GLY A 25 19.99 32.83 -30.25
C GLY A 25 18.66 32.99 -30.97
N GLY A 26 17.91 31.90 -31.07
CA GLY A 26 16.56 31.92 -31.63
C GLY A 26 15.98 30.56 -32.00
N GLU A 27 16.80 29.57 -32.38
CA GLU A 27 16.28 28.32 -32.97
C GLU A 27 16.15 27.14 -32.02
N MET A 28 16.76 27.18 -30.82
CA MET A 28 16.78 26.04 -29.89
C MET A 28 15.39 25.63 -29.36
N PHE A 29 14.42 26.54 -29.45
CA PHE A 29 13.05 26.36 -28.98
C PHE A 29 12.02 26.54 -30.11
N ALA A 30 12.33 26.24 -31.37
CA ALA A 30 11.39 26.46 -32.49
C ALA A 30 9.99 25.83 -32.23
N PRO A 31 8.88 26.50 -32.59
CA PRO A 31 7.54 25.98 -32.36
C PRO A 31 7.26 24.73 -33.20
N PRO A 32 6.44 23.77 -32.73
CA PRO A 32 5.76 22.88 -33.66
C PRO A 32 4.87 23.76 -34.54
N SER A 33 5.18 23.83 -35.84
CA SER A 33 4.39 24.57 -36.81
C SER A 33 2.92 24.19 -36.71
N ARG A 34 2.00 25.17 -36.65
CA ARG A 34 0.57 24.92 -36.85
C ARG A 34 0.37 24.33 -38.23
N SER A 35 0.33 23.00 -38.35
CA SER A 35 0.06 22.30 -39.60
C SER A 35 -1.16 21.39 -39.45
N ARG A 36 -2.10 21.63 -40.37
CA ARG A 36 -3.32 20.87 -40.65
C ARG A 36 -3.18 19.37 -40.43
N SER A 37 -4.24 18.79 -39.85
CA SER A 37 -4.69 17.40 -39.98
C SER A 37 -3.81 16.51 -40.85
N GLY A 38 -2.90 15.78 -40.19
CA GLY A 38 -2.03 14.78 -40.80
C GLY A 38 -1.24 14.07 -39.70
N ALA A 39 -1.33 12.74 -39.65
CA ALA A 39 -0.92 11.87 -38.54
C ALA A 39 0.57 11.92 -38.14
N ASN A 40 1.43 12.71 -38.82
CA ASN A 40 2.89 12.71 -38.62
C ASN A 40 3.47 13.99 -37.98
N ALA A 41 2.65 14.98 -37.59
CA ALA A 41 3.14 16.21 -36.95
C ALA A 41 3.36 16.10 -35.42
N ARG A 42 3.07 14.94 -34.81
CA ARG A 42 3.12 14.72 -33.35
C ARG A 42 4.48 14.23 -32.81
N SER A 43 5.53 14.15 -33.62
CA SER A 43 6.80 13.48 -33.24
C SER A 43 8.02 14.42 -33.14
N GLY A 44 7.83 15.65 -32.68
CA GLY A 44 8.97 16.56 -32.41
C GLY A 44 9.64 16.25 -31.07
N PRO A 45 10.95 16.51 -30.89
CA PRO A 45 11.60 16.37 -29.58
C PRO A 45 10.98 17.31 -28.54
N ILE A 46 10.87 16.85 -27.30
CA ILE A 46 10.40 17.65 -26.15
C ILE A 46 11.60 17.99 -25.28
N TRP A 47 11.86 19.27 -25.06
CA TRP A 47 12.93 19.73 -24.19
C TRP A 47 12.48 19.75 -22.74
N VAL A 48 13.12 18.97 -21.89
CA VAL A 48 12.75 18.75 -20.49
C VAL A 48 13.96 19.04 -19.60
N ASP A 49 13.72 19.51 -18.37
CA ASP A 49 14.76 19.62 -17.36
C ASP A 49 15.16 18.23 -16.81
N GLN A 50 16.23 18.17 -16.03
CA GLN A 50 16.74 16.90 -15.51
C GLN A 50 15.73 16.24 -14.55
N THR A 51 15.08 17.04 -13.69
CA THR A 51 14.12 16.55 -12.70
C THR A 51 12.86 15.94 -13.35
N ALA A 52 12.30 16.56 -14.37
CA ALA A 52 11.15 16.04 -15.07
C ALA A 52 11.51 14.85 -15.97
N LEU A 53 12.73 14.80 -16.53
CA LEU A 53 13.22 13.59 -17.19
C LEU A 53 13.31 12.41 -16.19
N ASP A 54 13.83 12.67 -14.98
CA ASP A 54 13.94 11.65 -13.94
C ASP A 54 12.56 11.18 -13.45
N CYS A 55 11.57 12.09 -13.36
CA CYS A 55 10.17 11.72 -13.11
C CYS A 55 9.59 10.83 -14.22
N CYS A 56 9.85 11.14 -15.49
CA CYS A 56 9.37 10.33 -16.62
C CYS A 56 10.02 8.94 -16.63
N ASN A 57 11.32 8.85 -16.35
CA ASN A 57 12.03 7.59 -16.22
C ASN A 57 11.53 6.77 -15.03
N HIS A 58 11.24 7.42 -13.89
CA HIS A 58 10.67 6.73 -12.74
C HIS A 58 9.25 6.22 -13.02
N ALA A 59 8.42 6.99 -13.72
CA ALA A 59 7.11 6.53 -14.15
C ALA A 59 7.20 5.28 -15.05
N PHE A 60 8.17 5.24 -15.96
CA PHE A 60 8.46 4.07 -16.80
C PHE A 60 8.92 2.87 -15.97
N GLU A 61 9.80 3.06 -14.99
CA GLU A 61 10.26 2.00 -14.08
C GLU A 61 9.10 1.40 -13.27
N VAL A 62 8.20 2.25 -12.74
CA VAL A 62 7.03 1.81 -11.99
C VAL A 62 6.08 1.01 -12.90
N ALA A 63 5.78 1.51 -14.10
CA ALA A 63 4.96 0.80 -15.08
C ALA A 63 5.58 -0.57 -15.42
N SER A 64 6.89 -0.64 -15.64
CA SER A 64 7.60 -1.89 -15.89
C SER A 64 7.58 -2.84 -14.70
N ALA A 65 7.69 -2.34 -13.47
CA ALA A 65 7.66 -3.16 -12.25
C ALA A 65 6.29 -3.79 -12.02
N HIS A 66 5.22 -3.05 -12.32
CA HIS A 66 3.84 -3.53 -12.24
C HIS A 66 3.39 -4.31 -13.48
N ARG A 67 4.26 -4.49 -14.48
CA ARG A 67 3.97 -5.15 -15.77
C ARG A 67 2.76 -4.52 -16.48
N ALA A 68 2.64 -3.20 -16.38
CA ALA A 68 1.68 -2.44 -17.15
C ALA A 68 2.08 -2.49 -18.63
N LEU A 69 1.09 -2.56 -19.53
CA LEU A 69 1.33 -2.41 -20.97
C LEU A 69 1.67 -0.98 -21.34
N GLU A 70 1.22 -0.02 -20.54
CA GLU A 70 1.38 1.40 -20.84
C GLU A 70 1.85 2.28 -19.68
N VAL A 71 2.70 3.26 -19.99
CA VAL A 71 3.05 4.36 -19.08
C VAL A 71 1.94 5.42 -19.13
N ARG A 72 1.00 5.30 -18.19
CA ARG A 72 -0.11 6.24 -18.00
C ARG A 72 0.22 7.43 -17.08
N LEU A 73 -0.72 8.39 -17.03
CA LEU A 73 -0.67 9.58 -16.17
C LEU A 73 -0.58 9.24 -14.67
N GLU A 74 -1.15 8.12 -14.21
CA GLU A 74 -1.06 7.74 -12.80
C GLU A 74 0.39 7.43 -12.39
N HIS A 75 1.17 6.80 -13.27
CA HIS A 75 2.60 6.56 -13.04
C HIS A 75 3.39 7.86 -12.99
N LEU A 76 3.08 8.82 -13.88
CA LEU A 76 3.71 10.14 -13.87
C LEU A 76 3.35 10.90 -12.59
N ILE A 77 2.08 10.94 -12.20
CA ILE A 77 1.62 11.60 -10.96
C ILE A 77 2.28 10.96 -9.74
N TYR A 78 2.35 9.63 -9.69
CA TYR A 78 3.05 8.91 -8.62
C TYR A 78 4.52 9.35 -8.54
N ALA A 79 5.22 9.43 -9.67
CA ALA A 79 6.61 9.89 -9.72
C ALA A 79 6.76 11.36 -9.29
N LEU A 80 5.90 12.25 -9.80
CA LEU A 80 5.91 13.67 -9.46
C LEU A 80 5.73 13.88 -7.95
N THR A 81 4.78 13.19 -7.30
CA THR A 81 4.57 13.36 -5.86
C THR A 81 5.78 12.99 -5.00
N ARG A 82 6.79 12.28 -5.52
CA ARG A 82 8.02 11.95 -4.78
C ARG A 82 9.05 13.07 -4.80
N VAL A 83 8.94 14.02 -5.73
CA VAL A 83 9.83 15.17 -5.84
C VAL A 83 9.29 16.31 -4.97
N PRO A 84 10.10 16.92 -4.09
CA PRO A 84 9.62 17.95 -3.15
C PRO A 84 9.06 19.17 -3.90
N GLU A 85 9.74 19.65 -4.95
CA GLU A 85 9.28 20.77 -5.76
C GLU A 85 7.91 20.54 -6.41
N ALA A 86 7.61 19.29 -6.79
CA ALA A 86 6.29 18.93 -7.31
C ALA A 86 5.25 18.88 -6.19
N ALA A 87 5.61 18.29 -5.04
CA ALA A 87 4.74 18.18 -3.88
C ALA A 87 4.26 19.56 -3.42
N ASP A 88 5.17 20.52 -3.29
CA ASP A 88 4.86 21.91 -2.95
C ASP A 88 3.92 22.54 -3.98
N ALA A 89 4.13 22.25 -5.28
CA ALA A 89 3.28 22.76 -6.36
C ALA A 89 1.88 22.10 -6.43
N PHE A 90 1.71 20.88 -5.89
CA PHE A 90 0.39 20.27 -5.68
C PHE A 90 -0.29 20.90 -4.46
N GLU A 91 0.45 21.12 -3.36
CA GLU A 91 -0.09 21.70 -2.12
C GLU A 91 -0.53 23.15 -2.30
N ALA A 92 0.20 23.93 -3.11
CA ALA A 92 -0.20 25.28 -3.50
C ALA A 92 -1.54 25.33 -4.25
N ARG A 93 -1.99 24.20 -4.83
CA ARG A 93 -3.31 24.04 -5.48
C ARG A 93 -4.35 23.37 -4.57
N GLY A 94 -4.06 23.22 -3.27
CA GLY A 94 -4.94 22.56 -2.31
C GLY A 94 -4.98 21.03 -2.43
N ILE A 95 -4.08 20.42 -3.21
CA ILE A 95 -4.02 18.97 -3.39
C ILE A 95 -2.91 18.41 -2.50
N ARG A 96 -3.28 17.64 -1.47
CA ARG A 96 -2.30 16.99 -0.59
C ARG A 96 -1.50 15.94 -1.37
N ALA A 97 -0.21 16.18 -1.56
CA ALA A 97 0.68 15.31 -2.33
C ALA A 97 0.71 13.86 -1.79
N VAL A 98 0.64 13.68 -0.47
CA VAL A 98 0.58 12.36 0.18
C VAL A 98 -0.70 11.60 -0.18
N ALA A 99 -1.85 12.29 -0.17
CA ALA A 99 -3.13 11.68 -0.55
C ALA A 99 -3.13 11.32 -2.04
N LEU A 100 -2.66 12.24 -2.90
CA LEU A 100 -2.53 12.03 -4.34
C LEU A 100 -1.62 10.83 -4.66
N ARG A 101 -0.51 10.68 -3.95
CA ARG A 101 0.40 9.53 -4.07
C ARG A 101 -0.29 8.22 -3.70
N ARG A 102 -1.03 8.20 -2.60
CA ARG A 102 -1.75 7.00 -2.15
C ARG A 102 -2.79 6.58 -3.19
N GLU A 103 -3.58 7.52 -3.70
CA GLU A 103 -4.59 7.21 -4.73
C GLU A 103 -3.96 6.80 -6.07
N ALA A 104 -2.85 7.41 -6.48
CA ALA A 104 -2.11 6.95 -7.66
C ALA A 104 -1.58 5.52 -7.46
N ALA A 105 -1.03 5.21 -6.27
CA ALA A 105 -0.53 3.88 -5.94
C ALA A 105 -1.62 2.82 -5.89
N THR A 106 -2.80 3.15 -5.34
CA THR A 106 -3.94 2.21 -5.31
C THR A 106 -4.42 1.91 -6.73
N VAL A 107 -4.50 2.92 -7.61
CA VAL A 107 -4.89 2.71 -9.01
C VAL A 107 -3.88 1.83 -9.74
N ILE A 108 -2.57 2.09 -9.57
CA ILE A 108 -1.50 1.27 -10.17
C ILE A 108 -1.57 -0.18 -9.63
N ALA A 109 -1.79 -0.38 -8.33
CA ALA A 109 -1.85 -1.71 -7.72
C ALA A 109 -3.10 -2.51 -8.17
N THR A 110 -4.20 -1.84 -8.48
CA THR A 110 -5.43 -2.49 -8.99
C THR A 110 -5.38 -2.83 -10.48
N GLU A 111 -4.31 -2.46 -11.18
CA GLU A 111 -4.16 -2.79 -12.59
C GLU A 111 -3.87 -4.29 -12.77
N ILE A 112 -4.52 -4.90 -13.77
CA ILE A 112 -4.30 -6.29 -14.14
C ILE A 112 -2.95 -6.38 -14.88
N PRO A 113 -1.96 -7.15 -14.36
CA PRO A 113 -0.68 -7.33 -15.04
C PRO A 113 -0.87 -7.98 -16.42
N ALA A 114 -0.08 -7.56 -17.40
CA ALA A 114 -0.09 -8.21 -18.73
C ALA A 114 0.36 -9.68 -18.66
N ASP A 115 -0.32 -10.55 -19.41
CA ASP A 115 -0.04 -12.00 -19.49
C ASP A 115 1.34 -12.24 -20.14
N PRO A 116 2.22 -13.11 -19.60
CA PRO A 116 3.62 -13.23 -20.03
C PRO A 116 3.82 -13.95 -21.39
N GLY A 117 2.75 -14.14 -22.18
CA GLY A 117 2.74 -14.97 -23.38
C GLY A 117 3.47 -14.41 -24.60
N SER A 118 3.94 -13.15 -24.58
CA SER A 118 4.52 -12.53 -25.77
C SER A 118 5.68 -11.57 -25.45
N GLY A 119 6.85 -12.12 -25.11
CA GLY A 119 8.11 -11.37 -25.06
C GLY A 119 8.20 -10.29 -23.97
N LYS A 120 9.39 -9.69 -23.81
CA LYS A 120 9.59 -8.51 -22.95
C LYS A 120 8.90 -7.31 -23.61
N THR A 121 7.60 -7.12 -23.41
CA THR A 121 6.92 -5.90 -23.83
C THR A 121 7.33 -4.77 -22.89
N LEU A 122 8.21 -3.89 -23.36
CA LEU A 122 8.46 -2.61 -22.68
C LEU A 122 7.16 -1.80 -22.70
N PRO A 123 6.80 -1.11 -21.60
CA PRO A 123 5.56 -0.36 -21.54
C PRO A 123 5.60 0.82 -22.52
N SER A 124 4.54 1.00 -23.31
CA SER A 124 4.40 2.14 -24.23
C SER A 124 3.67 3.30 -23.56
N ARG A 125 4.00 4.54 -23.87
CA ARG A 125 3.29 5.73 -23.44
C ARG A 125 1.83 5.71 -23.86
N THR A 126 0.98 6.26 -23.02
CA THR A 126 -0.40 6.59 -23.39
C THR A 126 -0.45 7.94 -24.10
N ASP A 127 -1.41 8.15 -25.00
CA ASP A 127 -1.62 9.43 -25.69
C ASP A 127 -1.81 10.60 -24.70
N ALA A 128 -2.52 10.36 -23.59
CA ALA A 128 -2.72 11.36 -22.53
C ALA A 128 -1.41 11.82 -21.87
N LEU A 129 -0.43 10.92 -21.73
CA LEU A 129 0.88 11.27 -21.19
C LEU A 129 1.64 12.19 -22.14
N GLU A 130 1.66 11.85 -23.43
CA GLU A 130 2.28 12.71 -24.44
C GLU A 130 1.58 14.07 -24.51
N GLU A 131 0.25 14.10 -24.50
CA GLU A 131 -0.52 15.34 -24.56
C GLU A 131 -0.17 16.30 -23.42
N VAL A 132 -0.05 15.79 -22.18
CA VAL A 132 0.39 16.59 -21.02
C VAL A 132 1.80 17.15 -21.23
N LEU A 133 2.75 16.32 -21.67
CA LEU A 133 4.12 16.77 -21.92
C LEU A 133 4.21 17.80 -23.05
N ARG A 134 3.36 17.66 -24.08
CA ARG A 134 3.24 18.63 -25.18
C ARG A 134 2.65 19.94 -24.71
N LEU A 135 1.59 19.92 -23.89
CA LEU A 135 1.02 21.13 -23.30
C LEU A 135 2.03 21.82 -22.38
N ALA A 136 2.74 21.06 -21.55
CA ALA A 136 3.82 21.57 -20.71
C ALA A 136 4.93 22.21 -21.54
N SER A 137 5.29 21.61 -22.68
CA SER A 137 6.25 22.21 -23.63
C SER A 137 5.77 23.54 -24.21
N GLY A 138 4.47 23.69 -24.48
CA GLY A 138 3.90 24.96 -24.90
C GLY A 138 3.92 26.05 -23.81
N ILE A 139 3.82 25.65 -22.53
CA ILE A 139 3.94 26.55 -21.38
C ILE A 139 5.41 26.98 -21.21
N ALA A 140 6.33 26.02 -21.19
CA ALA A 140 7.76 26.25 -21.04
C ALA A 140 8.34 27.07 -22.21
N TYR A 141 7.83 26.87 -23.42
CA TYR A 141 8.20 27.64 -24.61
C TYR A 141 7.99 29.15 -24.42
N ARG A 142 6.86 29.55 -23.80
CA ARG A 142 6.59 30.98 -23.52
C ARG A 142 7.63 31.61 -22.58
N ARG A 143 8.30 30.79 -21.77
CA ARG A 143 9.38 31.19 -20.88
C ARG A 143 10.77 31.03 -21.50
N GLN A 144 10.87 30.48 -22.72
CA GLN A 144 12.12 30.08 -23.37
C GLN A 144 13.00 29.19 -22.47
N ALA A 145 12.35 28.27 -21.74
CA ALA A 145 13.00 27.37 -20.80
C ALA A 145 12.65 25.90 -21.12
N PRO A 146 13.47 24.93 -20.69
CA PRO A 146 13.08 23.52 -20.74
C PRO A 146 11.85 23.26 -19.84
N VAL A 147 11.06 22.25 -20.18
CA VAL A 147 9.89 21.84 -19.38
C VAL A 147 10.34 21.44 -18.00
N ASN A 148 9.82 22.14 -16.99
CA ASN A 148 10.03 21.77 -15.60
C ASN A 148 8.81 21.06 -15.01
N VAL A 149 8.98 20.52 -13.81
CA VAL A 149 7.92 19.83 -13.06
C VAL A 149 6.70 20.74 -12.82
N THR A 150 6.90 22.02 -12.55
CA THR A 150 5.80 22.98 -12.36
C THR A 150 4.97 23.18 -13.63
N ASP A 151 5.61 23.19 -14.80
CA ASP A 151 4.95 23.35 -16.10
C ASP A 151 4.13 22.09 -16.45
N ILE A 152 4.60 20.90 -16.05
CA ILE A 152 3.82 19.65 -16.14
C ILE A 152 2.58 19.72 -15.26
N ILE A 153 2.70 20.19 -14.02
CA ILE A 153 1.54 20.34 -13.13
C ILE A 153 0.59 21.42 -13.65
N ARG A 154 1.09 22.54 -14.18
CA ARG A 154 0.25 23.54 -14.87
C ARG A 154 -0.49 22.94 -16.06
N ALA A 155 0.18 22.12 -16.87
CA ALA A 155 -0.48 21.42 -17.97
C ALA A 155 -1.55 20.44 -17.48
N LEU A 156 -1.35 19.77 -16.34
CA LEU A 156 -2.33 18.84 -15.79
C LEU A 156 -3.61 19.52 -15.28
N PHE A 157 -3.50 20.68 -14.62
CA PHE A 157 -4.64 21.30 -13.91
C PHE A 157 -5.16 22.60 -14.53
N ASP A 158 -4.30 23.37 -15.19
CA ASP A 158 -4.63 24.72 -15.65
C ASP A 158 -4.87 24.75 -17.17
N SER A 159 -4.82 23.59 -17.85
CA SER A 159 -5.16 23.48 -19.26
C SER A 159 -6.64 23.11 -19.44
N ASP A 160 -7.24 23.59 -20.54
CA ASP A 160 -8.61 23.21 -20.92
C ASP A 160 -8.72 21.73 -21.36
N ALA A 161 -7.62 20.97 -21.33
CA ALA A 161 -7.60 19.58 -21.73
C ALA A 161 -8.18 18.68 -20.62
N GLU A 162 -9.20 17.89 -20.97
CA GLU A 162 -9.87 17.01 -20.02
C GLU A 162 -9.20 15.63 -19.95
N PHE A 163 -8.35 15.41 -18.94
CA PHE A 163 -7.76 14.10 -18.70
C PHE A 163 -8.69 13.22 -17.84
N THR A 164 -9.35 12.23 -18.45
CA THR A 164 -10.28 11.33 -17.74
C THR A 164 -9.63 10.56 -16.60
N SER A 165 -8.36 10.16 -16.73
CA SER A 165 -7.57 9.53 -15.67
C SER A 165 -7.34 10.47 -14.48
N LEU A 166 -6.95 11.72 -14.74
CA LEU A 166 -6.78 12.73 -13.70
C LEU A 166 -8.11 13.04 -13.00
N LYS A 167 -9.21 13.23 -13.75
CA LYS A 167 -10.55 13.47 -13.18
C LYS A 167 -11.00 12.32 -12.27
N ARG A 168 -10.76 11.07 -12.67
CA ARG A 168 -11.08 9.89 -11.82
C ARG A 168 -10.26 9.89 -10.54
N LEU A 169 -8.98 10.23 -10.62
CA LEU A 169 -8.08 10.26 -9.47
C LEU A 169 -8.44 11.40 -8.50
N LEU A 170 -8.78 12.58 -9.02
CA LEU A 170 -9.26 13.72 -8.23
C LEU A 170 -10.66 13.47 -7.63
N GLY A 171 -11.54 12.80 -8.37
CA GLY A 171 -12.86 12.41 -7.85
C GLY A 171 -12.75 11.47 -6.64
N ARG A 172 -11.77 10.56 -6.62
CA ARG A 172 -11.46 9.73 -5.44
C ARG A 172 -10.92 10.55 -4.28
N LEU A 173 -10.10 11.57 -4.55
CA LEU A 173 -9.62 12.49 -3.50
C LEU A 173 -10.76 13.30 -2.88
N GLN A 174 -11.72 13.78 -3.68
CA GLN A 174 -12.90 14.49 -3.18
C GLN A 174 -13.89 13.57 -2.45
N GLN A 175 -14.05 12.31 -2.88
CA GLN A 175 -14.87 11.33 -2.17
C GLN A 175 -14.23 10.86 -0.85
N ALA A 176 -12.89 10.87 -0.77
CA ALA A 176 -12.14 10.59 0.45
C ALA A 176 -12.02 11.82 1.37
N GLN A 177 -12.62 12.96 1.00
CA GLN A 177 -12.68 14.15 1.83
C GLN A 177 -13.99 14.11 2.64
N PRO A 178 -13.95 14.00 3.98
CA PRO A 178 -15.14 14.12 4.79
C PRO A 178 -15.77 15.50 4.55
N VAL A 179 -17.10 15.53 4.47
CA VAL A 179 -17.88 16.76 4.35
C VAL A 179 -17.62 17.62 5.59
N HIS A 180 -16.64 18.52 5.51
CA HIS A 180 -16.68 19.78 6.21
C HIS A 180 -17.11 20.84 5.20
N ALA A 181 -18.42 20.94 5.01
CA ALA A 181 -19.02 22.16 4.49
C ALA A 181 -19.49 22.97 5.70
N GLY A 182 -18.91 24.15 5.87
CA GLY A 182 -19.39 25.15 6.81
C GLY A 182 -18.26 25.99 7.35
N PHE A 183 -17.66 26.83 6.52
CA PHE A 183 -17.51 28.26 6.81
C PHE A 183 -17.28 28.99 5.47
N ASP A 184 -18.27 29.81 5.14
CA ASP A 184 -18.43 30.61 3.93
C ASP A 184 -17.33 31.67 3.78
N ASP A 185 -16.98 31.96 2.52
CA ASP A 185 -16.59 33.32 2.15
C ASP A 185 -17.30 33.70 0.84
N GLY A 186 -18.05 34.81 0.87
CA GLY A 186 -18.87 35.27 -0.25
C GLY A 186 -20.20 35.93 0.13
N ILE A 187 -20.12 37.04 0.85
CA ILE A 187 -21.26 37.93 1.17
C ILE A 187 -21.84 38.55 -0.13
N VAL A 188 -23.17 38.79 -0.11
CA VAL A 188 -23.97 39.77 -0.88
C VAL A 188 -24.79 39.22 -2.06
N ARG A 189 -26.01 38.73 -1.75
CA ARG A 189 -27.25 39.43 -2.14
C ARG A 189 -28.50 38.84 -1.47
N GLU A 190 -29.00 39.58 -0.48
CA GLU A 190 -30.37 39.46 0.05
C GLU A 190 -31.43 39.68 -1.04
N ARG A 191 -32.55 38.95 -0.94
CA ARG A 191 -33.90 39.55 -1.06
C ARG A 191 -34.98 38.67 -0.40
N PHE A 192 -35.60 39.26 0.61
CA PHE A 192 -36.85 38.90 1.30
C PHE A 192 -38.02 38.50 0.38
N ARG A 193 -38.81 37.47 0.76
CA ARG A 193 -40.22 37.58 1.27
C ARG A 193 -40.95 36.22 1.45
N PRO A 194 -42.04 36.16 2.24
CA PRO A 194 -42.56 34.96 2.95
C PRO A 194 -43.71 34.19 2.25
N ALA A 195 -44.06 33.03 2.81
CA ALA A 195 -45.17 32.12 2.43
C ALA A 195 -46.57 32.73 2.69
N PRO A 196 -47.69 32.28 2.02
CA PRO A 196 -48.36 31.01 2.41
C PRO A 196 -49.24 30.24 1.37
N SER A 197 -49.43 28.92 1.67
CA SER A 197 -50.65 28.07 1.64
C SER A 197 -51.21 27.43 0.30
N PRO A 198 -52.20 26.49 0.34
CA PRO A 198 -52.00 25.02 0.34
C PRO A 198 -52.83 24.23 -0.73
N GLN A 199 -52.71 22.88 -0.74
CA GLN A 199 -53.55 21.80 -1.38
C GLN A 199 -52.86 20.97 -2.50
N PRO A 200 -53.36 19.76 -2.89
CA PRO A 200 -53.21 18.51 -2.14
C PRO A 200 -52.72 17.31 -3.00
N ALA A 201 -52.24 16.27 -2.30
CA ALA A 201 -52.26 14.84 -2.64
C ALA A 201 -51.94 14.37 -4.08
N GLN A 202 -50.78 13.74 -4.27
CA GLN A 202 -50.71 12.41 -4.91
C GLN A 202 -49.70 11.52 -4.19
N ALA A 203 -50.20 10.36 -3.77
CA ALA A 203 -49.48 9.31 -3.08
C ALA A 203 -48.86 8.32 -4.08
N SER A 204 -47.61 7.94 -3.86
CA SER A 204 -47.05 6.61 -4.16
C SER A 204 -45.80 6.38 -3.30
N PRO A 205 -45.52 5.15 -2.86
CA PRO A 205 -44.80 4.88 -1.61
C PRO A 205 -43.29 4.73 -1.82
N GLN A 206 -42.50 5.48 -1.04
CA GLN A 206 -41.08 5.19 -0.81
C GLN A 206 -40.91 4.42 0.51
N PRO A 207 -40.17 3.30 0.53
CA PRO A 207 -39.73 2.70 1.77
C PRO A 207 -38.61 3.55 2.40
N GLN A 208 -38.93 3.99 3.62
CA GLN A 208 -38.11 4.29 4.81
C GLN A 208 -36.60 4.02 4.66
N ARG A 209 -35.74 5.03 4.84
CA ARG A 209 -35.11 5.42 6.14
C ARG A 209 -34.59 4.23 6.95
N THR A 210 -33.35 3.84 6.67
CA THR A 210 -32.37 3.29 7.64
C THR A 210 -31.00 3.26 6.95
N HIS A 211 -30.13 4.27 7.07
CA HIS A 211 -28.68 4.13 6.77
C HIS A 211 -27.87 5.38 7.17
N GLU A 212 -28.00 5.86 8.43
CA GLU A 212 -27.16 6.99 8.90
C GLU A 212 -26.41 6.72 10.21
N LEU A 213 -26.27 5.43 10.61
CA LEU A 213 -25.48 5.03 11.79
C LEU A 213 -24.32 4.08 11.46
N ALA A 214 -23.75 4.14 10.23
CA ALA A 214 -22.77 3.15 9.76
C ALA A 214 -21.36 3.69 9.45
N SER A 215 -21.11 5.00 9.54
CA SER A 215 -19.84 5.58 9.07
C SER A 215 -18.72 5.58 10.11
N SER A 216 -19.03 5.51 11.41
CA SER A 216 -18.00 5.37 12.46
C SER A 216 -17.44 3.95 12.58
N GLY A 217 -18.09 2.96 11.95
CA GLY A 217 -17.59 1.59 11.86
C GLY A 217 -16.53 1.41 10.77
N THR A 218 -16.25 2.38 9.91
CA THR A 218 -15.50 2.12 8.66
C THR A 218 -13.99 1.87 8.86
N ALA A 219 -13.38 2.46 9.88
CA ALA A 219 -11.98 2.22 10.22
C ALA A 219 -11.78 0.86 10.93
N GLU A 220 -12.70 0.48 11.83
CA GLU A 220 -12.75 -0.85 12.43
C GLU A 220 -13.18 -1.91 11.41
N THR A 221 -14.06 -1.58 10.46
CA THR A 221 -14.42 -2.51 9.37
C THR A 221 -13.33 -2.63 8.34
N HIS A 222 -12.37 -1.71 8.23
CA HIS A 222 -11.20 -1.90 7.36
C HIS A 222 -10.15 -2.80 7.99
N THR A 223 -9.94 -2.71 9.30
CA THR A 223 -9.08 -3.68 10.02
C THR A 223 -9.78 -5.03 10.14
N GLN A 224 -11.09 -5.07 10.44
CA GLN A 224 -11.91 -6.28 10.37
C GLN A 224 -12.04 -6.81 8.94
N SER A 225 -12.14 -5.98 7.90
CA SER A 225 -12.10 -6.44 6.50
C SER A 225 -10.73 -6.98 6.15
N SER A 226 -9.62 -6.40 6.61
CA SER A 226 -8.29 -7.00 6.41
C SER A 226 -8.15 -8.33 7.15
N ARG A 227 -8.77 -8.48 8.34
CA ARG A 227 -8.83 -9.74 9.10
C ARG A 227 -9.73 -10.75 8.39
N ILE A 228 -10.85 -10.32 7.83
CA ILE A 228 -11.79 -11.14 7.05
C ILE A 228 -11.15 -11.55 5.73
N ASP A 229 -10.44 -10.67 5.04
CA ASP A 229 -9.68 -10.95 3.82
C ASP A 229 -8.54 -11.93 4.11
N ALA A 230 -7.83 -11.75 5.24
CA ALA A 230 -6.81 -12.70 5.68
C ALA A 230 -7.42 -14.07 6.05
N LEU A 231 -8.59 -14.08 6.70
CA LEU A 231 -9.32 -15.32 6.99
C LEU A 231 -9.86 -15.96 5.72
N GLU A 232 -10.38 -15.19 4.78
CA GLU A 232 -10.86 -15.66 3.48
C GLU A 232 -9.71 -16.22 2.65
N GLN A 233 -8.54 -15.56 2.67
CA GLN A 233 -7.34 -16.05 2.02
C GLN A 233 -6.81 -17.32 2.70
N SER A 234 -6.90 -17.41 4.03
CA SER A 234 -6.59 -18.64 4.76
C SER A 234 -7.57 -19.77 4.43
N ILE A 235 -8.86 -19.49 4.28
CA ILE A 235 -9.90 -20.46 3.91
C ILE A 235 -9.72 -20.89 2.46
N ARG A 236 -9.41 -19.97 1.55
CA ARG A 236 -9.07 -20.29 0.15
C ARG A 236 -7.83 -21.17 0.07
N ASN A 237 -6.80 -20.88 0.87
CA ASN A 237 -5.60 -21.71 0.95
C ASN A 237 -5.91 -23.10 1.53
N LEU A 238 -6.67 -23.19 2.62
CA LEU A 238 -7.12 -24.47 3.19
C LEU A 238 -8.01 -25.25 2.23
N THR A 239 -8.83 -24.57 1.43
CA THR A 239 -9.69 -25.21 0.41
C THR A 239 -8.85 -25.74 -0.73
N ASN A 240 -7.79 -25.02 -1.13
CA ASN A 240 -6.83 -25.48 -2.12
C ASN A 240 -5.99 -26.66 -1.59
N GLU A 241 -5.55 -26.60 -0.33
CA GLU A 241 -4.86 -27.71 0.34
C GLU A 241 -5.75 -28.95 0.44
N LEU A 242 -7.02 -28.80 0.85
CA LEU A 242 -8.00 -29.90 0.86
C LEU A 242 -8.29 -30.44 -0.55
N ALA A 243 -8.29 -29.59 -1.57
CA ALA A 243 -8.45 -30.02 -2.95
C ALA A 243 -7.23 -30.80 -3.44
N ASP A 244 -6.02 -30.39 -3.07
CA ASP A 244 -4.77 -31.07 -3.38
C ASP A 244 -4.63 -32.39 -2.59
N GLU A 245 -5.04 -32.43 -1.33
CA GLU A 245 -5.18 -33.66 -0.53
C GLU A 245 -6.22 -34.61 -1.16
N ARG A 246 -7.37 -34.08 -1.60
CA ARG A 246 -8.39 -34.91 -2.28
C ARG A 246 -7.89 -35.41 -3.63
N LYS A 247 -7.06 -34.65 -4.34
CA LYS A 247 -6.46 -35.03 -5.62
C LYS A 247 -5.37 -36.08 -5.42
N THR A 248 -4.55 -35.96 -4.39
CA THR A 248 -3.55 -36.98 -4.03
C THR A 248 -4.22 -38.25 -3.54
N ILE A 249 -5.23 -38.18 -2.66
CA ILE A 249 -6.03 -39.34 -2.23
C ILE A 249 -6.76 -39.97 -3.42
N SER A 250 -7.35 -39.17 -4.31
CA SER A 250 -7.99 -39.70 -5.54
C SER A 250 -6.99 -40.35 -6.48
N GLY A 251 -5.78 -39.79 -6.61
CA GLY A 251 -4.69 -40.37 -7.39
C GLY A 251 -4.29 -41.72 -6.84
N VAL A 252 -4.07 -41.81 -5.53
CA VAL A 252 -3.75 -43.06 -4.82
C VAL A 252 -4.88 -44.08 -4.99
N LEU A 253 -6.15 -43.68 -4.90
CA LEU A 253 -7.30 -44.57 -5.14
C LEU A 253 -7.39 -45.03 -6.59
N HIS A 254 -7.10 -44.16 -7.56
CA HIS A 254 -7.05 -44.53 -8.98
C HIS A 254 -5.91 -45.49 -9.29
N ASP A 255 -4.74 -45.28 -8.68
CA ASP A 255 -3.61 -46.20 -8.81
C ASP A 255 -3.93 -47.55 -8.17
N LEU A 256 -4.60 -47.55 -7.00
CA LEU A 256 -5.06 -48.78 -6.32
C LEU A 256 -6.11 -49.52 -7.17
N GLN A 257 -7.06 -48.80 -7.77
CA GLN A 257 -8.07 -49.38 -8.66
C GLN A 257 -7.45 -49.91 -9.96
N ARG A 258 -6.51 -49.17 -10.56
CA ARG A 258 -5.79 -49.57 -11.78
C ARG A 258 -4.95 -50.81 -11.53
N GLU A 259 -4.32 -50.90 -10.37
CA GLU A 259 -3.46 -52.03 -10.02
C GLU A 259 -4.25 -53.24 -9.53
N LEU A 260 -5.42 -53.07 -8.91
CA LEU A 260 -6.38 -54.15 -8.68
C LEU A 260 -6.92 -54.73 -9.99
N MET A 261 -7.15 -53.89 -11.01
CA MET A 261 -7.54 -54.36 -12.34
C MET A 261 -6.39 -55.10 -13.04
N ALA A 262 -5.16 -54.57 -12.96
CA ALA A 262 -3.97 -55.24 -13.49
C ALA A 262 -3.70 -56.59 -12.79
N GLN A 263 -3.85 -56.65 -11.46
CA GLN A 263 -3.70 -57.90 -10.72
C GLN A 263 -4.84 -58.88 -11.01
N ARG A 264 -6.08 -58.44 -11.21
CA ARG A 264 -7.20 -59.31 -11.62
C ARG A 264 -6.96 -59.90 -13.01
N GLU A 265 -6.36 -59.14 -13.92
CA GLU A 265 -5.94 -59.59 -15.25
C GLU A 265 -4.80 -60.63 -15.15
N ASP A 266 -3.80 -60.40 -14.29
CA ASP A 266 -2.73 -61.38 -14.00
C ASP A 266 -3.25 -62.64 -13.27
N THR A 267 -4.26 -62.50 -12.41
CA THR A 267 -4.90 -63.62 -11.67
C THR A 267 -5.73 -64.50 -12.59
N THR A 268 -6.23 -63.97 -13.71
CA THR A 268 -7.01 -64.72 -14.70
C THR A 268 -6.15 -65.31 -15.83
N ALA A 269 -4.93 -64.80 -16.03
CA ALA A 269 -4.01 -65.25 -17.07
C ALA A 269 -3.16 -66.49 -16.71
N ARG A 270 -3.09 -66.91 -15.43
CA ARG A 270 -2.34 -68.11 -15.01
C ARG A 270 -3.19 -69.04 -14.13
N PRO A 271 -3.48 -70.29 -14.57
CA PRO A 271 -4.16 -71.27 -13.75
C PRO A 271 -3.16 -71.89 -12.76
N GLY A 272 -3.01 -71.26 -11.60
CA GLY A 272 -2.17 -71.73 -10.50
C GLY A 272 -2.25 -70.75 -9.33
N GLY A 273 -3.10 -71.08 -8.36
CA GLY A 273 -3.56 -70.19 -7.28
C GLY A 273 -2.43 -69.49 -6.52
N LEU A 274 -2.57 -68.17 -6.37
CA LEU A 274 -1.78 -67.36 -5.47
C LEU A 274 -2.35 -67.53 -4.05
N THR A 275 -1.52 -67.93 -3.09
CA THR A 275 -1.93 -68.12 -1.69
C THR A 275 -2.32 -66.79 -1.05
N GLN A 276 -3.38 -66.83 -0.24
CA GLN A 276 -3.95 -65.68 0.49
C GLN A 276 -2.90 -64.88 1.30
N ASP A 277 -1.80 -65.53 1.68
CA ASP A 277 -0.67 -64.92 2.38
C ASP A 277 0.07 -63.87 1.55
N LYS A 278 0.18 -64.02 0.22
CA LYS A 278 0.81 -63.00 -0.64
C LYS A 278 -0.07 -61.78 -0.82
N ILE A 279 -1.40 -61.97 -0.79
CA ILE A 279 -2.36 -60.87 -0.82
C ILE A 279 -2.33 -60.13 0.51
N GLN A 280 -2.24 -60.85 1.64
CA GLN A 280 -2.10 -60.24 2.96
C GLN A 280 -0.75 -59.53 3.15
N SER A 281 0.37 -60.06 2.64
CA SER A 281 1.67 -59.38 2.74
C SER A 281 1.70 -58.09 1.91
N VAL A 282 1.16 -58.10 0.69
CA VAL A 282 1.12 -56.90 -0.16
C VAL A 282 0.16 -55.84 0.39
N ILE A 283 -0.97 -56.25 0.98
CA ILE A 283 -1.88 -55.31 1.68
C ILE A 283 -1.24 -54.79 2.97
N GLY A 284 -0.49 -55.61 3.70
CA GLY A 284 0.26 -55.21 4.90
C GLY A 284 1.37 -54.20 4.60
N ASP A 285 2.21 -54.48 3.59
CA ASP A 285 3.27 -53.58 3.14
C ASP A 285 2.69 -52.25 2.60
N ARG A 286 1.50 -52.28 1.99
CA ARG A 286 0.79 -51.09 1.50
C ARG A 286 0.11 -50.28 2.60
N LEU A 287 -0.45 -50.92 3.62
CA LEU A 287 -0.96 -50.24 4.81
C LEU A 287 0.17 -49.55 5.56
N GLN A 288 1.33 -50.20 5.65
CA GLN A 288 2.53 -49.64 6.26
C GLN A 288 3.13 -48.49 5.43
N SER A 289 3.08 -48.57 4.10
CA SER A 289 3.49 -47.48 3.20
C SER A 289 2.50 -46.31 3.22
N LEU A 290 1.19 -46.56 3.35
CA LEU A 290 0.17 -45.53 3.54
C LEU A 290 0.31 -44.87 4.90
N GLU A 291 0.59 -45.64 5.95
CA GLU A 291 0.88 -45.15 7.29
C GLU A 291 2.15 -44.29 7.29
N GLN A 292 3.22 -44.71 6.60
CA GLN A 292 4.41 -43.88 6.40
C GLN A 292 4.14 -42.61 5.58
N ALA A 293 3.32 -42.68 4.53
CA ALA A 293 2.94 -41.51 3.74
C ALA A 293 2.10 -40.52 4.58
N PHE A 294 1.14 -41.02 5.36
CA PHE A 294 0.31 -40.22 6.27
C PHE A 294 1.12 -39.63 7.42
N LEU A 295 2.05 -40.38 8.00
CA LEU A 295 2.99 -39.90 9.02
C LEU A 295 3.96 -38.88 8.43
N SER A 296 4.41 -39.04 7.18
CA SER A 296 5.28 -38.05 6.53
C SER A 296 4.55 -36.76 6.13
N ALA A 297 3.25 -36.85 5.78
CA ALA A 297 2.41 -35.71 5.43
C ALA A 297 1.89 -34.96 6.67
N ARG A 298 1.67 -35.66 7.79
CA ARG A 298 1.10 -35.09 9.03
C ARG A 298 2.15 -34.78 10.11
N THR A 299 3.38 -35.26 9.96
CA THR A 299 4.46 -35.13 10.95
C THR A 299 5.81 -34.94 10.22
N PRO A 300 6.28 -33.70 9.99
CA PRO A 300 7.72 -33.47 9.90
C PRO A 300 8.36 -33.86 11.25
N PRO A 301 9.61 -34.35 11.26
CA PRO A 301 10.22 -34.90 12.47
C PRO A 301 10.25 -33.85 13.59
N ASN A 302 9.70 -34.26 14.75
CA ASN A 302 9.74 -33.66 16.07
C ASN A 302 10.48 -32.31 16.21
N GLY A 303 9.72 -31.25 16.43
CA GLY A 303 10.23 -29.96 16.93
C GLY A 303 10.05 -28.80 15.97
N GLU A 304 10.21 -29.00 14.65
CA GLU A 304 10.34 -27.89 13.70
C GLU A 304 9.08 -27.04 13.52
N TYR A 305 7.86 -27.56 13.74
CA TYR A 305 6.65 -26.74 13.64
C TYR A 305 6.44 -25.88 14.88
N GLN A 306 6.73 -26.44 16.07
CA GLN A 306 6.71 -25.72 17.33
C GLN A 306 7.86 -24.70 17.37
N GLU A 307 9.07 -25.07 16.91
CA GLU A 307 10.22 -24.19 16.76
C GLU A 307 9.99 -23.14 15.67
N ARG A 308 9.41 -23.46 14.51
CA ARG A 308 9.08 -22.42 13.51
C ARG A 308 8.00 -21.47 14.01
N ILE A 309 7.00 -21.96 14.73
CA ILE A 309 5.99 -21.09 15.34
C ILE A 309 6.63 -20.25 16.45
N GLN A 310 7.49 -20.82 17.29
CA GLN A 310 8.21 -20.10 18.34
C GLN A 310 9.26 -19.13 17.78
N GLU A 311 9.97 -19.47 16.71
CA GLU A 311 10.89 -18.60 15.97
C GLU A 311 10.13 -17.49 15.27
N ARG A 312 8.97 -17.78 14.66
CA ARG A 312 8.11 -16.75 14.07
C ARG A 312 7.54 -15.84 15.14
N LEU A 313 7.10 -16.37 16.28
CA LEU A 313 6.64 -15.57 17.42
C LEU A 313 7.77 -14.74 18.03
N ALA A 314 8.97 -15.31 18.20
CA ALA A 314 10.15 -14.59 18.69
C ALA A 314 10.64 -13.54 17.70
N THR A 315 10.50 -13.78 16.39
CA THR A 315 10.82 -12.80 15.35
C THR A 315 9.80 -11.67 15.38
N ILE A 316 8.50 -11.98 15.48
CA ILE A 316 7.43 -11.00 15.65
C ILE A 316 7.67 -10.17 16.92
N GLU A 317 7.97 -10.81 18.05
CA GLU A 317 8.25 -10.15 19.33
C GLU A 317 9.48 -9.24 19.24
N ARG A 318 10.56 -9.68 18.58
CA ARG A 318 11.74 -8.82 18.31
C ARG A 318 11.43 -7.65 17.39
N THR A 319 10.61 -7.84 16.36
CA THR A 319 10.21 -6.74 15.47
C THR A 319 9.32 -5.73 16.19
N LEU A 320 8.38 -6.22 17.02
CA LEU A 320 7.44 -5.38 17.75
C LEU A 320 8.15 -4.60 18.87
N THR A 321 9.08 -5.24 19.58
CA THR A 321 9.93 -4.54 20.57
C THR A 321 10.88 -3.54 19.91
N ALA A 322 11.44 -3.85 18.74
CA ALA A 322 12.26 -2.89 17.98
C ALA A 322 11.44 -1.68 17.51
N GLU A 323 10.22 -1.87 17.01
CA GLU A 323 9.33 -0.77 16.62
C GLU A 323 8.86 0.05 17.84
N ILE A 324 8.58 -0.58 18.98
CA ILE A 324 8.26 0.15 20.22
C ILE A 324 9.45 1.00 20.69
N VAL A 325 10.68 0.50 20.60
CA VAL A 325 11.88 1.28 20.94
C VAL A 325 12.12 2.39 19.91
N GLN A 326 11.88 2.13 18.63
CA GLN A 326 12.05 3.12 17.56
C GLN A 326 11.01 4.24 17.65
N THR A 327 9.75 3.91 17.94
CA THR A 327 8.68 4.90 18.18
C THR A 327 8.93 5.69 19.45
N ARG A 328 9.36 5.04 20.54
CA ARG A 328 9.73 5.74 21.78
C ARG A 328 10.90 6.69 21.58
N THR A 329 11.96 6.26 20.89
CA THR A 329 13.11 7.13 20.59
C THR A 329 12.74 8.26 19.63
N ALA A 330 11.84 8.03 18.67
CA ALA A 330 11.31 9.10 17.81
C ALA A 330 10.45 10.10 18.60
N ILE A 331 9.64 9.64 19.55
CA ILE A 331 8.84 10.50 20.44
C ILE A 331 9.74 11.27 21.40
N GLU A 332 10.75 10.65 22.00
CA GLU A 332 11.73 11.31 22.85
C GLU A 332 12.59 12.30 22.04
N ALA A 333 12.92 12.00 20.78
CA ALA A 333 13.61 12.93 19.87
C ALA A 333 12.73 14.11 19.44
N LEU A 334 11.42 13.90 19.28
CA LEU A 334 10.46 14.98 19.00
C LEU A 334 10.18 15.84 20.24
N ALA A 335 10.11 15.23 21.42
CA ALA A 335 9.88 15.91 22.69
C ALA A 335 11.13 16.66 23.20
N SER A 336 12.33 16.18 22.88
CA SER A 336 13.60 16.85 23.20
C SER A 336 14.03 17.87 22.16
N ARG A 337 13.28 18.02 21.06
CA ARG A 337 13.53 19.05 20.06
C ARG A 337 13.11 20.41 20.67
N PRO A 338 14.07 21.30 21.01
CA PRO A 338 13.69 22.63 21.45
C PRO A 338 12.93 23.31 20.30
N GLY A 339 11.82 23.98 20.63
CA GLY A 339 11.06 24.77 19.67
C GLY A 339 11.98 25.72 18.89
N PRO A 340 11.67 26.03 17.63
CA PRO A 340 12.52 26.90 16.81
C PRO A 340 12.77 28.21 17.56
N ASP A 341 14.05 28.53 17.77
CA ASP A 341 14.46 29.75 18.47
C ASP A 341 14.07 30.97 17.61
N LEU A 342 13.00 31.67 18.02
CA LEU A 342 12.46 32.86 17.35
C LEU A 342 13.18 34.14 17.80
N ALA A 343 14.05 34.09 18.80
CA ALA A 343 14.82 35.25 19.27
C ALA A 343 15.62 35.96 18.15
N PRO A 344 16.33 35.27 17.24
CA PRO A 344 17.02 35.94 16.14
C PRO A 344 16.07 36.60 15.13
N LEU A 345 14.84 36.10 14.98
CA LEU A 345 13.85 36.68 14.07
C LEU A 345 13.23 37.93 14.68
N ALA A 346 12.92 37.90 15.98
CA ALA A 346 12.47 39.06 16.75
C ALA A 346 13.53 40.17 16.79
N GLN A 347 14.81 39.81 16.99
CA GLN A 347 15.92 40.76 16.96
C GLN A 347 16.06 41.45 15.58
N ARG A 348 15.86 40.71 14.48
CA ARG A 348 15.92 41.27 13.13
C ARG A 348 14.76 42.20 12.82
N ILE A 349 13.56 41.90 13.31
CA ILE A 349 12.39 42.77 13.13
C ILE A 349 12.60 44.09 13.89
N ALA A 350 13.09 44.04 15.13
CA ALA A 350 13.39 45.25 15.91
C ALA A 350 14.44 46.15 15.25
N VAL A 351 15.49 45.57 14.66
CA VAL A 351 16.51 46.33 13.92
C VAL A 351 15.96 46.96 12.64
N ILE A 352 15.02 46.29 11.96
CA ILE A 352 14.36 46.83 10.77
C ILE A 352 13.42 47.97 11.13
N GLU A 353 12.65 47.86 12.21
CA GLU A 353 11.79 48.95 12.70
C GLU A 353 12.61 50.20 13.05
N ASP A 354 13.72 50.05 13.78
CA ASP A 354 14.59 51.17 14.16
C ASP A 354 15.23 51.83 12.93
N ALA A 355 15.65 51.04 11.94
CA ALA A 355 16.21 51.55 10.69
C ALA A 355 15.19 52.31 9.82
N VAL A 356 13.93 51.89 9.83
CA VAL A 356 12.85 52.57 9.07
C VAL A 356 12.47 53.88 9.76
N LEU A 357 12.30 53.87 11.09
CA LEU A 357 11.97 55.06 11.88
C LEU A 357 13.08 56.13 11.84
N SER A 358 14.36 55.72 11.87
CA SER A 358 15.49 56.65 11.75
C SER A 358 15.61 57.26 10.35
N ARG A 359 15.30 56.51 9.29
CA ARG A 359 15.46 56.99 7.91
C ARG A 359 14.38 58.00 7.52
N GLU A 360 13.17 57.83 8.04
CA GLU A 360 12.06 58.73 7.78
C GLU A 360 12.20 60.06 8.55
N THR A 361 12.75 60.03 9.76
CA THR A 361 13.06 61.24 10.54
C THR A 361 14.20 62.04 9.91
N ASP A 362 15.28 61.39 9.46
CA ASP A 362 16.41 62.07 8.80
C ASP A 362 16.05 62.73 7.47
N HIS A 363 15.18 62.09 6.66
CA HIS A 363 14.72 62.68 5.41
C HIS A 363 13.83 63.91 5.62
N ARG A 364 12.96 63.88 6.63
CA ARG A 364 12.11 65.04 6.98
C ARG A 364 12.92 66.19 7.56
N LEU A 365 13.95 65.89 8.36
CA LEU A 365 14.82 66.91 8.97
C LEU A 365 15.67 67.62 7.91
N LYS A 366 16.25 66.88 6.95
CA LYS A 366 16.96 67.47 5.81
C LYS A 366 16.04 68.29 4.89
N ALA A 367 14.82 67.84 4.65
CA ALA A 367 13.86 68.60 3.85
C ALA A 367 13.49 69.94 4.51
N LEU A 368 13.34 69.95 5.84
CA LEU A 368 13.10 71.18 6.61
C LEU A 368 14.33 72.10 6.66
N GLU A 369 15.53 71.54 6.80
CA GLU A 369 16.78 72.31 6.80
C GLU A 369 17.00 73.03 5.47
N ILE A 370 16.76 72.35 4.34
CA ILE A 370 16.82 72.96 3.00
C ILE A 370 15.77 74.06 2.85
N ALA A 371 14.53 73.84 3.30
CA ALA A 371 13.47 74.83 3.19
C ALA A 371 13.74 76.10 4.04
N VAL A 372 14.36 75.93 5.21
CA VAL A 372 14.72 77.06 6.10
C VAL A 372 15.90 77.86 5.54
N GLU A 373 16.88 77.19 4.93
CA GLU A 373 18.02 77.89 4.33
C GLU A 373 17.58 78.70 3.09
N ASP A 374 16.68 78.15 2.28
CA ASP A 374 16.07 78.84 1.14
C ASP A 374 15.32 80.13 1.55
N GLU A 375 14.56 80.09 2.66
CA GLU A 375 13.89 81.26 3.22
C GLU A 375 14.88 82.30 3.80
N ARG A 376 15.99 81.84 4.40
CA ARG A 376 17.05 82.74 4.87
C ARG A 376 17.76 83.46 3.73
N GLU A 377 18.01 82.78 2.61
CA GLU A 377 18.61 83.40 1.44
C GLU A 377 17.67 84.44 0.81
N ARG A 378 16.36 84.16 0.74
CA ARG A 378 15.36 85.15 0.30
C ARG A 378 15.33 86.38 1.20
N ALA A 379 15.36 86.20 2.52
CA ALA A 379 15.36 87.31 3.47
C ALA A 379 16.63 88.17 3.36
N LYS A 380 17.81 87.54 3.20
CA LYS A 380 19.08 88.27 2.99
C LYS A 380 19.08 89.06 1.69
N ALA A 381 18.59 88.47 0.59
CA ALA A 381 18.50 89.15 -0.69
C ALA A 381 17.55 90.35 -0.65
N ALA A 382 16.45 90.26 0.11
CA ALA A 382 15.51 91.36 0.31
C ALA A 382 16.15 92.51 1.12
N ASP A 383 16.88 92.20 2.20
CA ASP A 383 17.59 93.20 3.01
C ASP A 383 18.70 93.90 2.23
N GLU A 384 19.46 93.15 1.42
CA GLU A 384 20.56 93.70 0.61
C GLU A 384 20.03 94.61 -0.51
N ALA A 385 18.89 94.26 -1.13
CA ALA A 385 18.19 95.12 -2.08
C ALA A 385 17.64 96.40 -1.45
N LEU A 386 17.24 96.35 -0.18
CA LEU A 386 16.77 97.52 0.59
C LEU A 386 17.94 98.47 0.91
N LEU A 387 19.09 97.92 1.31
CA LEU A 387 20.29 98.69 1.60
C LEU A 387 20.90 99.34 0.35
N ASP A 388 20.94 98.64 -0.79
CA ASP A 388 21.43 99.21 -2.07
C ASP A 388 20.48 100.30 -2.61
N ALA A 389 19.18 100.20 -2.32
CA ALA A 389 18.21 101.26 -2.62
C ALA A 389 18.40 102.51 -1.75
N LEU A 390 18.72 102.34 -0.46
CA LEU A 390 19.00 103.43 0.48
C LEU A 390 20.34 104.13 0.22
N ALA A 391 21.36 103.42 -0.26
CA ALA A 391 22.68 103.99 -0.54
C ALA A 391 22.74 104.88 -1.80
N ARG A 392 21.76 104.76 -2.72
CA ARG A 392 21.77 105.46 -4.02
C ARG A 392 21.07 106.83 -4.05
N GLN A 393 20.51 107.31 -2.94
CA GLN A 393 19.75 108.56 -2.94
C GLN A 393 20.13 109.50 -1.78
N PRO A 394 20.91 110.58 -2.03
CA PRO A 394 21.09 111.64 -1.05
C PRO A 394 20.07 112.78 -1.16
N ASP A 395 19.24 112.85 -2.20
CA ASP A 395 18.12 113.79 -2.32
C ASP A 395 16.94 113.08 -3.00
N THR A 396 15.90 112.75 -2.23
CA THR A 396 14.65 112.24 -2.81
C THR A 396 13.45 112.96 -2.25
N ASP A 397 12.56 113.30 -3.16
CA ASP A 397 11.20 113.77 -2.91
C ASP A 397 10.50 112.85 -1.90
N LEU A 398 9.99 113.46 -0.84
CA LEU A 398 9.30 112.77 0.25
C LEU A 398 8.12 111.93 -0.27
N ASP A 399 7.48 112.39 -1.36
CA ASP A 399 6.34 111.74 -2.00
C ASP A 399 6.71 110.40 -2.66
N ALA A 400 7.91 110.29 -3.27
CA ALA A 400 8.37 109.03 -3.87
C ALA A 400 8.72 107.97 -2.80
N LEU A 401 9.17 108.41 -1.62
CA LEU A 401 9.37 107.53 -0.46
C LEU A 401 8.04 107.07 0.14
N ILE A 402 7.03 107.93 0.17
CA ILE A 402 5.69 107.59 0.64
C ILE A 402 5.08 106.52 -0.29
N GLU A 403 5.12 106.70 -1.61
CA GLU A 403 4.61 105.68 -2.55
C GLU A 403 5.36 104.34 -2.42
N ARG A 404 6.69 104.38 -2.22
CA ARG A 404 7.47 103.15 -2.06
C ARG A 404 7.21 102.44 -0.74
N ILE A 405 6.95 103.19 0.34
CA ILE A 405 6.54 102.63 1.63
C ILE A 405 5.13 102.04 1.51
N GLU A 406 4.20 102.69 0.81
CA GLU A 406 2.86 102.16 0.55
C GLU A 406 2.90 100.89 -0.30
N ALA A 407 3.73 100.85 -1.34
CA ALA A 407 3.95 99.64 -2.15
C ALA A 407 4.61 98.50 -1.36
N SER A 408 5.55 98.82 -0.45
CA SER A 408 6.13 97.81 0.44
C SER A 408 5.09 97.29 1.45
N ARG A 409 4.22 98.16 1.97
CA ARG A 409 3.14 97.78 2.87
C ARG A 409 2.10 96.91 2.18
N SER A 410 1.73 97.21 0.93
CA SER A 410 0.81 96.36 0.16
C SER A 410 1.41 95.00 -0.13
N ALA A 411 2.70 94.93 -0.51
CA ALA A 411 3.40 93.66 -0.72
C ALA A 411 3.46 92.82 0.57
N THR A 412 3.83 93.42 1.70
CA THR A 412 3.83 92.69 2.99
C THR A 412 2.43 92.26 3.43
N ALA A 413 1.38 92.99 3.05
CA ALA A 413 0.00 92.62 3.35
C ALA A 413 -0.47 91.44 2.47
N GLU A 414 -0.07 91.39 1.20
CA GLU A 414 -0.30 90.23 0.32
C GLU A 414 0.46 89.00 0.80
N ASP A 415 1.73 89.14 1.19
CA ASP A 415 2.54 88.04 1.73
C ASP A 415 1.93 87.48 3.04
N LEU A 416 1.44 88.36 3.92
CA LEU A 416 0.72 87.95 5.15
C LEU A 416 -0.61 87.25 4.85
N ALA A 417 -1.32 87.68 3.82
CA ALA A 417 -2.55 87.02 3.38
C ALA A 417 -2.25 85.62 2.83
N GLN A 418 -1.22 85.49 2.02
CA GLN A 418 -0.78 84.21 1.46
C GLN A 418 -0.24 83.26 2.54
N ALA A 419 0.47 83.78 3.55
CA ALA A 419 0.91 83.00 4.70
C ALA A 419 -0.28 82.48 5.52
N ARG A 420 -1.31 83.30 5.73
CA ARG A 420 -2.55 82.87 6.40
C ARG A 420 -3.30 81.79 5.63
N GLU A 421 -3.34 81.90 4.30
CA GLU A 421 -3.95 80.87 3.45
C GLU A 421 -3.19 79.54 3.53
N ARG A 422 -1.85 79.58 3.52
CA ARG A 422 -1.01 78.38 3.73
C ARG A 422 -1.19 77.76 5.11
N ILE A 423 -1.30 78.58 6.16
CA ILE A 423 -1.55 78.09 7.53
C ILE A 423 -2.93 77.41 7.59
N SER A 424 -3.97 78.02 7.02
CA SER A 424 -5.31 77.43 6.98
C SER A 424 -5.34 76.11 6.19
N ALA A 425 -4.61 76.02 5.08
CA ALA A 425 -4.46 74.78 4.31
C ALA A 425 -3.74 73.68 5.11
N LEU A 426 -2.70 74.03 5.86
CA LEU A 426 -1.99 73.10 6.74
C LEU A 426 -2.86 72.63 7.90
N GLU A 427 -3.64 73.52 8.52
CA GLU A 427 -4.61 73.16 9.58
C GLU A 427 -5.68 72.20 9.04
N SER A 428 -6.18 72.43 7.83
CA SER A 428 -7.12 71.52 7.18
C SER A 428 -6.50 70.14 6.90
N ALA A 429 -5.27 70.11 6.37
CA ALA A 429 -4.56 68.86 6.10
C ALA A 429 -4.24 68.08 7.38
N LEU A 430 -3.91 68.80 8.47
CA LEU A 430 -3.67 68.19 9.78
C LEU A 430 -4.95 67.61 10.38
N GLY A 431 -6.08 68.31 10.24
CA GLY A 431 -7.39 67.80 10.66
C GLY A 431 -7.81 66.56 9.88
N GLU A 432 -7.56 66.53 8.57
CA GLU A 432 -7.82 65.35 7.73
C GLU A 432 -6.91 64.17 8.09
N HIS A 433 -5.65 64.43 8.47
CA HIS A 433 -4.74 63.39 8.92
C HIS A 433 -5.12 62.86 10.32
N ALA A 434 -5.57 63.72 11.23
CA ALA A 434 -6.02 63.31 12.56
C ALA A 434 -7.24 62.39 12.47
N THR A 435 -8.23 62.76 11.65
CA THR A 435 -9.41 61.91 11.41
C THR A 435 -9.06 60.59 10.73
N ARG A 436 -8.14 60.60 9.75
CA ARG A 436 -7.64 59.36 9.12
C ARG A 436 -6.91 58.45 10.11
N SER A 437 -6.15 59.02 11.05
CA SER A 437 -5.48 58.27 12.12
C SER A 437 -6.49 57.63 13.07
N GLU A 438 -7.50 58.39 13.54
CA GLU A 438 -8.54 57.86 14.41
C GLU A 438 -9.34 56.72 13.75
N THR A 439 -9.61 56.81 12.45
CA THR A 439 -10.28 55.72 11.72
C THR A 439 -9.40 54.49 11.56
N ALA A 440 -8.08 54.66 11.37
CA ALA A 440 -7.15 53.55 11.28
C ALA A 440 -6.99 52.83 12.63
N ASP A 441 -6.90 53.59 13.73
CA ASP A 441 -6.84 53.04 15.08
C ASP A 441 -8.13 52.26 15.42
N GLY A 442 -9.30 52.79 15.03
CA GLY A 442 -10.58 52.09 15.16
C GLY A 442 -10.62 50.75 14.40
N GLN A 443 -10.14 50.73 13.15
CA GLN A 443 -10.07 49.50 12.35
C GLN A 443 -9.13 48.46 12.95
N THR A 444 -7.94 48.87 13.42
CA THR A 444 -7.01 47.92 14.04
C THR A 444 -7.56 47.31 15.34
N ALA A 445 -8.34 48.07 16.12
CA ALA A 445 -9.00 47.56 17.32
C ALA A 445 -10.11 46.55 16.99
N GLU A 446 -10.89 46.78 15.92
CA GLU A 446 -11.89 45.83 15.43
C GLU A 446 -11.25 44.55 14.89
N ASP A 447 -10.17 44.67 14.11
CA ASP A 447 -9.42 43.53 13.59
C ASP A 447 -8.84 42.67 14.72
N LEU A 448 -8.23 43.29 15.74
CA LEU A 448 -7.73 42.57 16.92
C LEU A 448 -8.84 41.87 17.71
N GLY A 449 -10.03 42.49 17.80
CA GLY A 449 -11.21 41.86 18.39
C GLY A 449 -11.63 40.61 17.63
N SER A 450 -11.72 40.70 16.30
CA SER A 450 -12.10 39.57 15.44
C SER A 450 -11.11 38.40 15.53
N VAL A 451 -9.81 38.70 15.60
CA VAL A 451 -8.75 37.69 15.75
C VAL A 451 -8.86 37.02 17.11
N SER A 452 -9.10 37.79 18.18
CA SER A 452 -9.31 37.24 19.53
C SER A 452 -10.51 36.30 19.58
N ASP A 453 -11.63 36.67 18.95
CA ASP A 453 -12.83 35.83 18.90
C ASP A 453 -12.59 34.54 18.09
N SER A 454 -11.88 34.64 16.97
CA SER A 454 -11.50 33.47 16.17
C SER A 454 -10.59 32.51 16.95
N LEU A 455 -9.64 33.03 17.73
CA LEU A 455 -8.76 32.23 18.60
C LEU A 455 -9.55 31.55 19.71
N SER A 456 -10.56 32.21 20.29
CA SER A 456 -11.43 31.60 21.29
C SER A 456 -12.24 30.45 20.69
N ALA A 457 -12.81 30.63 19.49
CA ALA A 457 -13.56 29.59 18.80
C ALA A 457 -12.66 28.38 18.43
N VAL A 458 -11.44 28.63 17.97
CA VAL A 458 -10.45 27.56 17.71
C VAL A 458 -10.08 26.82 19.00
N ARG A 459 -9.91 27.54 20.12
CA ARG A 459 -9.62 26.91 21.41
C ARG A 459 -10.76 26.00 21.87
N ASP A 460 -11.99 26.46 21.75
CA ASP A 460 -13.17 25.72 22.21
C ASP A 460 -13.46 24.50 21.33
N THR A 461 -13.23 24.61 20.01
CA THR A 461 -13.30 23.45 19.09
C THR A 461 -12.21 22.42 19.38
N LEU A 462 -10.97 22.85 19.61
CA LEU A 462 -9.87 21.97 19.98
C LEU A 462 -10.14 21.23 21.31
N ALA A 463 -10.69 21.92 22.31
CA ALA A 463 -11.06 21.30 23.59
C ALA A 463 -12.14 20.22 23.40
N LEU A 464 -13.11 20.45 22.51
CA LEU A 464 -14.18 19.51 22.22
C LEU A 464 -13.68 18.29 21.43
N GLU A 465 -12.76 18.48 20.48
CA GLU A 465 -12.08 17.37 19.79
C GLU A 465 -11.23 16.53 20.74
N PHE A 466 -10.56 17.15 21.71
CA PHE A 466 -9.78 16.43 22.71
C PHE A 466 -10.66 15.51 23.58
N LEU A 467 -11.82 16.00 24.03
CA LEU A 467 -12.77 15.18 24.79
C LEU A 467 -13.35 14.03 23.95
N ASN A 468 -13.71 14.30 22.68
CA ASN A 468 -14.24 13.27 21.78
C ASN A 468 -13.22 12.18 21.44
N THR A 469 -11.95 12.57 21.23
CA THR A 469 -10.87 11.62 20.96
C THR A 469 -10.56 10.77 22.20
N GLN A 470 -10.58 11.35 23.41
CA GLN A 470 -10.37 10.60 24.64
C GLN A 470 -11.49 9.57 24.90
N ASP A 471 -12.76 9.94 24.68
CA ASP A 471 -13.89 9.01 24.81
C ASP A 471 -13.86 7.91 23.74
N GLY A 472 -13.47 8.26 22.50
CA GLY A 472 -13.27 7.29 21.42
C GLY A 472 -12.18 6.27 21.73
N VAL A 473 -11.03 6.71 22.26
CA VAL A 473 -9.95 5.82 22.70
C VAL A 473 -10.41 4.94 23.86
N GLY A 474 -11.17 5.46 24.82
CA GLY A 474 -11.74 4.67 25.92
C GLY A 474 -12.60 3.51 25.41
N LYS A 475 -13.52 3.80 24.49
CA LYS A 475 -14.39 2.79 23.87
C LYS A 475 -13.60 1.75 23.06
N LEU A 476 -12.59 2.17 22.31
CA LEU A 476 -11.68 1.26 21.61
C LEU A 476 -10.95 0.33 22.58
N THR A 477 -10.43 0.84 23.70
CA THR A 477 -9.75 -0.01 24.67
C THR A 477 -10.70 -1.02 25.33
N GLU A 478 -11.94 -0.63 25.60
CA GLU A 478 -12.96 -1.51 26.15
C GLU A 478 -13.36 -2.62 25.16
N THR A 479 -13.58 -2.27 23.89
CA THR A 479 -13.88 -3.25 22.83
C THR A 479 -12.73 -4.24 22.62
N PHE A 480 -11.49 -3.78 22.55
CA PHE A 480 -10.33 -4.68 22.47
C PHE A 480 -10.20 -5.60 23.68
N SER A 481 -10.46 -5.10 24.89
CA SER A 481 -10.47 -5.93 26.10
C SER A 481 -11.55 -7.01 26.02
N ASN A 482 -12.74 -6.67 25.54
CA ASN A 482 -13.83 -7.62 25.36
C ASN A 482 -13.49 -8.67 24.29
N GLU A 483 -13.01 -8.25 23.11
CA GLU A 483 -12.56 -9.18 22.05
C GLU A 483 -11.47 -10.13 22.54
N LEU A 484 -10.48 -9.64 23.29
CA LEU A 484 -9.42 -10.48 23.86
C LEU A 484 -9.97 -11.49 24.87
N SER A 485 -10.96 -11.10 25.68
CA SER A 485 -11.60 -12.00 26.63
C SER A 485 -12.40 -13.10 25.91
N GLU A 486 -13.11 -12.75 24.83
CA GLU A 486 -13.85 -13.72 24.01
C GLU A 486 -12.90 -14.68 23.28
N LEU A 487 -11.80 -14.17 22.73
CA LEU A 487 -10.75 -15.01 22.13
C LEU A 487 -10.14 -15.96 23.17
N HIS A 488 -9.89 -15.50 24.39
CA HIS A 488 -9.37 -16.34 25.47
C HIS A 488 -10.35 -17.47 25.83
N ILE A 489 -11.65 -17.16 25.94
CA ILE A 489 -12.71 -18.14 26.17
C ILE A 489 -12.80 -19.14 25.01
N GLY A 490 -12.73 -18.65 23.76
CA GLY A 490 -12.72 -19.47 22.56
C GLY A 490 -11.54 -20.44 22.54
N LEU A 491 -10.34 -19.95 22.86
CA LEU A 491 -9.12 -20.75 22.92
C LEU A 491 -9.19 -21.81 24.03
N ALA A 492 -9.70 -21.46 25.21
CA ALA A 492 -9.92 -22.39 26.31
C ALA A 492 -10.90 -23.51 25.91
N LYS A 493 -11.96 -23.18 25.15
CA LYS A 493 -12.91 -24.16 24.63
C LYS A 493 -12.29 -25.09 23.58
N VAL A 494 -11.49 -24.55 22.66
CA VAL A 494 -10.74 -25.36 21.67
C VAL A 494 -9.80 -26.32 22.37
N ASN A 495 -9.05 -25.84 23.37
CA ASN A 495 -8.16 -26.70 24.16
C ASN A 495 -8.95 -27.81 24.90
N GLY A 496 -10.09 -27.49 25.50
CA GLY A 496 -10.97 -28.50 26.10
C GLY A 496 -11.48 -29.54 25.08
N ASN A 497 -11.83 -29.11 23.88
CA ASN A 497 -12.23 -30.02 22.79
C ASN A 497 -11.07 -30.90 22.33
N GLN A 498 -9.84 -30.37 22.23
CA GLN A 498 -8.65 -31.14 21.87
C GLN A 498 -8.37 -32.23 22.91
N HIS A 499 -8.45 -31.92 24.20
CA HIS A 499 -8.33 -32.93 25.25
C HIS A 499 -9.43 -33.99 25.19
N THR A 500 -10.66 -33.58 24.87
CA THR A 500 -11.78 -34.53 24.69
C THR A 500 -11.54 -35.46 23.51
N ILE A 501 -11.06 -34.93 22.37
CA ILE A 501 -10.73 -35.72 21.18
C ILE A 501 -9.55 -36.66 21.46
N ALA A 502 -8.50 -36.18 22.13
CA ALA A 502 -7.36 -37.00 22.53
C ALA A 502 -7.81 -38.17 23.42
N THR A 503 -8.65 -37.89 24.42
CA THR A 503 -9.20 -38.94 25.31
C THR A 503 -10.07 -39.93 24.53
N ALA A 504 -10.87 -39.47 23.57
CA ALA A 504 -11.69 -40.34 22.74
C ALA A 504 -10.85 -41.23 21.80
N LEU A 505 -9.77 -40.68 21.24
CA LEU A 505 -8.83 -41.44 20.41
C LEU A 505 -8.06 -42.48 21.22
N ASP A 506 -7.61 -42.14 22.42
CA ASP A 506 -6.94 -43.09 23.32
C ASP A 506 -7.89 -44.23 23.72
N ALA A 507 -9.14 -43.91 24.05
CA ALA A 507 -10.16 -44.92 24.33
C ALA A 507 -10.39 -45.83 23.11
N GLN A 508 -10.52 -45.27 21.90
CA GLN A 508 -10.70 -46.04 20.67
C GLN A 508 -9.47 -46.91 20.35
N ALA A 509 -8.26 -46.39 20.57
CA ALA A 509 -7.01 -47.14 20.38
C ALA A 509 -6.92 -48.32 21.36
N GLN A 510 -7.32 -48.11 22.62
CA GLN A 510 -7.36 -49.16 23.63
C GLN A 510 -8.43 -50.22 23.33
N ASP A 511 -9.61 -49.81 22.85
CA ASP A 511 -10.66 -50.72 22.39
C ASP A 511 -10.21 -51.54 21.18
N ALA A 512 -9.52 -50.93 20.22
CA ALA A 512 -8.93 -51.62 19.08
C ALA A 512 -7.87 -52.63 19.52
N ALA A 513 -6.97 -52.25 20.45
CA ALA A 513 -5.96 -53.15 21.00
C ALA A 513 -6.60 -54.35 21.72
N ASN A 514 -7.67 -54.12 22.49
CA ASN A 514 -8.44 -55.18 23.14
C ASN A 514 -9.09 -56.12 22.11
N ALA A 515 -9.68 -55.57 21.04
CA ALA A 515 -10.27 -56.36 19.96
C ALA A 515 -9.23 -57.21 19.24
N PHE A 516 -8.04 -56.67 18.95
CA PHE A 516 -6.93 -57.44 18.37
C PHE A 516 -6.42 -58.53 19.31
N GLY A 517 -6.35 -58.27 20.62
CA GLY A 517 -6.03 -59.30 21.61
C GLY A 517 -7.04 -60.45 21.61
N ILE A 518 -8.33 -60.13 21.49
CA ILE A 518 -9.40 -61.16 21.37
C ILE A 518 -9.27 -61.92 20.04
N LEU A 519 -8.94 -61.26 18.93
CA LEU A 519 -8.73 -61.94 17.65
C LEU A 519 -7.50 -62.84 17.69
N ALA A 520 -6.39 -62.40 18.27
CA ALA A 520 -5.17 -63.18 18.42
C ALA A 520 -5.42 -64.46 19.23
N THR A 521 -6.13 -64.34 20.36
CA THR A 521 -6.50 -65.51 21.18
C THR A 521 -7.46 -66.46 20.44
N ARG A 522 -8.37 -65.95 19.62
CA ARG A 522 -9.22 -66.77 18.75
C ARG A 522 -8.41 -67.50 17.68
N ILE A 523 -7.47 -66.82 17.03
CA ILE A 523 -6.58 -67.42 16.02
C ILE A 523 -5.74 -68.54 16.65
N ASP A 524 -5.11 -68.30 17.80
CA ASP A 524 -4.35 -69.34 18.53
C ASP A 524 -5.25 -70.54 18.91
N SER A 525 -6.49 -70.29 19.31
CA SER A 525 -7.45 -71.37 19.60
C SER A 525 -7.82 -72.18 18.34
N LEU A 526 -7.96 -71.52 17.18
CA LEU A 526 -8.23 -72.16 15.90
C LEU A 526 -7.01 -72.94 15.40
N GLU A 527 -5.81 -72.39 15.57
CA GLU A 527 -4.55 -73.07 15.26
C GLU A 527 -4.41 -74.36 16.09
N LYS A 528 -4.64 -74.29 17.40
CA LYS A 528 -4.66 -75.47 18.28
C LYS A 528 -5.77 -76.46 17.90
N ALA A 529 -6.94 -75.98 17.48
CA ALA A 529 -8.03 -76.85 17.04
C ALA A 529 -7.73 -77.56 15.72
N THR A 530 -7.01 -76.91 14.81
CA THR A 530 -6.60 -77.46 13.50
C THR A 530 -5.35 -78.35 13.59
N ALA A 531 -4.48 -78.16 14.58
CA ALA A 531 -3.36 -79.06 14.84
C ALA A 531 -3.81 -80.46 15.30
N LYS A 532 -4.86 -80.56 16.12
CA LYS A 532 -5.40 -81.84 16.63
C LYS A 532 -5.72 -82.89 15.56
N PRO A 533 -6.46 -82.60 14.48
CA PRO A 533 -6.72 -83.59 13.43
C PRO A 533 -5.45 -83.97 12.67
N VAL A 534 -4.48 -83.08 12.51
CA VAL A 534 -3.18 -83.39 11.89
C VAL A 534 -2.40 -84.37 12.76
N GLU A 535 -2.30 -84.10 14.07
CA GLU A 535 -1.68 -85.02 15.03
C GLU A 535 -2.40 -86.38 15.07
N MET A 536 -3.74 -86.39 14.99
CA MET A 536 -4.51 -87.63 14.93
C MET A 536 -4.27 -88.41 13.62
N LEU A 537 -4.14 -87.72 12.49
CA LEU A 537 -3.81 -88.33 11.20
C LEU A 537 -2.39 -88.90 11.20
N ASP A 538 -1.44 -88.20 11.81
CA ASP A 538 -0.06 -88.70 11.97
C ASP A 538 -0.01 -89.93 12.88
N ALA A 539 -0.75 -89.91 13.99
CA ALA A 539 -0.90 -91.07 14.86
C ALA A 539 -1.55 -92.27 14.12
N LEU A 540 -2.59 -92.03 13.33
CA LEU A 540 -3.22 -93.05 12.49
C LEU A 540 -2.24 -93.59 11.45
N SER A 541 -1.51 -92.73 10.75
CA SER A 541 -0.47 -93.12 9.80
C SER A 541 0.56 -94.04 10.46
N GLY A 542 1.10 -93.63 11.62
CA GLY A 542 2.04 -94.43 12.40
C GLY A 542 1.47 -95.75 12.92
N THR A 543 0.14 -95.85 13.15
CA THR A 543 -0.50 -97.15 13.47
C THR A 543 -0.63 -98.04 12.24
N VAL A 544 -0.97 -97.48 11.08
CA VAL A 544 -1.06 -98.20 9.80
C VAL A 544 0.30 -98.74 9.39
N GLU A 545 1.37 -97.94 9.49
CA GLU A 545 2.73 -98.39 9.23
C GLU A 545 3.17 -99.51 10.18
N ARG A 546 2.84 -99.42 11.48
CA ARG A 546 3.11 -100.49 12.44
C ARG A 546 2.32 -101.77 12.10
N MET A 547 1.04 -101.65 11.77
CA MET A 547 0.24 -102.79 11.33
C MET A 547 0.80 -103.40 10.04
N HIS A 548 1.21 -102.58 9.09
CA HIS A 548 1.83 -103.03 7.85
C HIS A 548 3.14 -103.78 8.15
N ARG A 549 4.04 -103.20 8.97
CA ARG A 549 5.28 -103.87 9.40
C ARG A 549 5.01 -105.21 10.08
N VAL A 550 4.07 -105.27 11.04
CA VAL A 550 3.73 -106.53 11.73
C VAL A 550 3.14 -107.57 10.76
N THR A 551 2.31 -107.12 9.82
CA THR A 551 1.70 -108.01 8.80
C THR A 551 2.76 -108.55 7.86
N VAL A 552 3.67 -107.69 7.40
CA VAL A 552 4.83 -108.03 6.57
C VAL A 552 5.75 -108.99 7.33
N GLU A 553 6.11 -108.70 8.57
CA GLU A 553 6.92 -109.61 9.41
C GLU A 553 6.24 -110.96 9.64
N ARG A 554 4.91 -110.98 9.87
CA ARG A 554 4.16 -112.23 10.02
C ARG A 554 4.12 -113.03 8.73
N TYR A 555 3.98 -112.35 7.59
CA TYR A 555 4.05 -112.95 6.26
C TYR A 555 5.46 -113.53 6.00
N TYR A 556 6.51 -112.75 6.23
CA TYR A 556 7.90 -113.20 6.14
C TYR A 556 8.20 -114.37 7.07
N ARG A 557 7.73 -114.37 8.32
CA ARG A 557 7.92 -115.50 9.25
C ARG A 557 7.23 -116.76 8.76
N ARG A 558 6.00 -116.65 8.23
CA ARG A 558 5.23 -117.80 7.74
C ARG A 558 5.78 -118.36 6.43
N ASN A 559 6.29 -117.49 5.56
CA ASN A 559 6.85 -117.86 4.27
C ASN A 559 8.39 -117.92 4.28
N ARG A 560 9.04 -117.91 5.46
CA ARG A 560 10.49 -117.87 5.59
C ARG A 560 11.18 -119.03 4.88
N PHE A 561 10.55 -120.21 4.91
CA PHE A 561 11.02 -121.38 4.18
C PHE A 561 10.89 -121.20 2.66
N TRP A 562 9.80 -120.60 2.17
CA TRP A 562 9.61 -120.27 0.76
C TRP A 562 10.63 -119.23 0.27
N TYR A 563 10.86 -118.15 1.03
CA TYR A 563 11.90 -117.15 0.73
C TYR A 563 13.32 -117.73 0.75
N TRP A 564 13.58 -118.75 1.59
CA TRP A 564 14.87 -119.45 1.63
C TRP A 564 15.07 -120.39 0.43
N LEU A 565 14.00 -121.06 -0.02
CA LEU A 565 14.05 -122.02 -1.13
C LEU A 565 14.08 -121.35 -2.51
N PHE A 566 13.39 -120.22 -2.68
CA PHE A 566 13.20 -119.59 -3.99
C PHE A 566 13.84 -118.20 -4.12
N GLY A 567 14.55 -117.72 -3.10
CA GLY A 567 15.02 -116.33 -3.06
C GLY A 567 13.86 -115.35 -2.90
N THR A 568 14.17 -114.05 -2.81
CA THR A 568 13.15 -112.99 -2.65
C THR A 568 12.07 -113.10 -3.72
N ASP A 569 10.81 -113.04 -3.28
CA ASP A 569 9.56 -113.21 -4.03
C ASP A 569 9.32 -112.07 -5.05
N ASP A 570 10.29 -111.88 -5.94
CA ASP A 570 10.35 -110.83 -6.96
C ASP A 570 10.01 -111.37 -8.37
N TRP A 571 9.31 -112.52 -8.43
CA TRP A 571 8.84 -113.08 -9.70
C TRP A 571 7.69 -112.26 -10.33
N LEU A 572 6.96 -111.49 -9.51
CA LEU A 572 5.94 -110.55 -9.97
C LEU A 572 6.53 -109.20 -10.43
N ALA A 573 7.69 -108.76 -9.91
CA ALA A 573 8.39 -107.60 -10.46
C ALA A 573 9.17 -107.93 -11.75
N ALA A 574 9.51 -109.20 -11.97
CA ALA A 574 10.10 -109.67 -13.22
C ALA A 574 9.08 -109.78 -14.38
N SER A 575 7.77 -109.80 -14.11
CA SER A 575 6.71 -109.95 -15.12
C SER A 575 5.87 -108.70 -15.38
N TRP A 576 6.20 -107.56 -14.74
CA TRP A 576 5.67 -106.24 -15.06
C TRP A 576 6.83 -105.32 -15.45
N PRO A 577 6.73 -104.49 -16.52
CA PRO A 577 7.72 -103.47 -16.79
C PRO A 577 7.80 -102.55 -15.57
N SER A 578 8.88 -102.70 -14.81
CA SER A 578 9.07 -102.01 -13.54
C SER A 578 8.82 -100.52 -13.69
N GLN A 579 7.95 -99.94 -12.86
CA GLN A 579 7.77 -98.49 -12.78
C GLN A 579 9.12 -97.77 -12.57
N SER A 580 10.14 -98.43 -12.02
CA SER A 580 11.50 -97.90 -11.93
C SER A 580 12.16 -97.66 -13.30
N ALA A 581 11.89 -98.48 -14.33
CA ALA A 581 12.37 -98.24 -15.69
C ALA A 581 11.67 -97.03 -16.33
N ARG A 582 10.36 -96.89 -16.12
CA ARG A 582 9.57 -95.74 -16.59
C ARG A 582 9.95 -94.45 -15.87
N ILE A 583 10.22 -94.51 -14.56
CA ILE A 583 10.72 -93.38 -13.75
C ILE A 583 12.15 -93.01 -14.16
N ALA A 584 13.01 -93.99 -14.50
CA ALA A 584 14.35 -93.71 -15.02
C ALA A 584 14.32 -93.06 -16.40
N GLU A 585 13.31 -93.37 -17.22
CA GLU A 585 13.10 -92.75 -18.53
C GLU A 585 12.50 -91.34 -18.39
N GLU A 586 11.55 -91.12 -17.47
CA GLU A 586 11.05 -89.80 -17.09
C GLU A 586 12.16 -88.91 -16.50
N LEU A 587 13.02 -89.44 -15.63
CA LEU A 587 14.19 -88.70 -15.11
C LEU A 587 15.23 -88.36 -16.18
N ARG A 588 15.34 -89.16 -17.27
CA ARG A 588 16.16 -88.78 -18.44
C ARG A 588 15.49 -87.71 -19.30
N SER A 589 14.16 -87.72 -19.38
CA SER A 589 13.40 -86.70 -20.13
C SER A 589 13.38 -85.34 -19.43
N ILE A 590 13.51 -85.31 -18.10
CA ILE A 590 13.59 -84.07 -17.29
C ILE A 590 15.02 -83.48 -17.28
N ARG A 591 16.04 -84.25 -17.70
CA ARG A 591 17.45 -83.83 -17.68
C ARG A 591 17.99 -83.36 -19.04
N ARG A 592 17.16 -83.36 -20.08
CA ARG A 592 17.35 -82.59 -21.32
C ARG A 592 16.45 -81.37 -21.25
#